data_AF-Q1IPR8-F1
#
_entry.id   AF-Q1IPR8-F1
#
_cell.length_a   1.000
_cell.length_b   1.000
_cell.length_c   1.000
_cell.angle_alpha   90.00
_cell.angle_beta   90.00
_cell.angle_gamma   90.00
#
_symmetry.space_group_name_H-M   'P 1'
#
loop_
_entity.id
_entity.type
_entity.pdbx_description
1 polymer ?
#
loop_
_entity_poly.entity_id
_entity_poly.type
_entity_poly.pdbx_seq_one_letter_code
_entity_poly.pdbx_strand_id
1 'polypeptide(L)'
;MKKALLAVGTLLAGSMAFGSPLNSNARSVIPASSQQIISVDYRAMHNSPTAMELKARVLPEALKEVESSLRQMGIDPDKDVDQLTFVSFRTQKNGLRSIGIAQGQLNQKQVLAGYRKRKVNGTKYLNSILYPVSTGIQMTFLDENTILFGEPQSVKDGLSAQNGDTPGIATNADVTDQISSAESEPVWSVLDAQGTQTMLRNALGDASKLADYDTIKKRLGGSHYTLDFTRGVDFQLIVSTSDGMTSGTLSALIKAGMMYRKMGASPIEKGAIDNMTVDSDSSSLRIHYKSDDHQFQALLHSDLFASVSR
;
A
#
# COMPACT_ATOMS: atom_id res chain seq x y z
N MET A 1 -21.21 55.85 -21.58
CA MET A 1 -20.23 55.34 -20.59
C MET A 1 -20.96 54.50 -19.56
N LYS A 2 -20.45 53.29 -19.31
CA LYS A 2 -20.69 52.34 -18.19
C LYS A 2 -21.07 50.95 -18.71
N LYS A 3 -20.05 50.10 -18.69
CA LYS A 3 -20.07 48.66 -18.91
C LYS A 3 -20.75 48.00 -17.70
N ALA A 4 -21.57 46.98 -17.92
CA ALA A 4 -21.93 46.00 -16.91
C ALA A 4 -21.64 44.61 -17.50
N LEU A 5 -20.46 44.07 -17.20
CA LEU A 5 -20.17 42.65 -17.39
C LEU A 5 -20.83 41.90 -16.23
N LEU A 6 -21.71 40.95 -16.55
CA LEU A 6 -22.16 39.91 -15.64
C LEU A 6 -21.00 38.92 -15.47
N ALA A 7 -20.40 38.89 -14.28
CA ALA A 7 -19.43 37.87 -13.91
C ALA A 7 -20.17 36.56 -13.58
N VAL A 8 -20.01 35.56 -14.43
CA VAL A 8 -20.37 34.18 -14.12
C VAL A 8 -19.33 33.66 -13.12
N GLY A 9 -19.75 33.50 -11.88
CA GLY A 9 -18.96 32.86 -10.83
C GLY A 9 -18.93 31.35 -11.06
N THR A 10 -17.91 30.86 -11.76
CA THR A 10 -17.60 29.43 -11.79
C THR A 10 -16.94 29.06 -10.46
N LEU A 11 -17.72 28.47 -9.55
CA LEU A 11 -17.18 27.72 -8.41
C LEU A 11 -16.30 26.60 -8.97
N LEU A 12 -14.98 26.80 -8.93
CA LEU A 12 -14.00 25.72 -8.96
C LEU A 12 -14.19 24.92 -7.67
N ALA A 13 -15.11 23.95 -7.68
CA ALA A 13 -15.04 22.83 -6.76
C ALA A 13 -13.76 22.07 -7.13
N GLY A 14 -12.66 22.36 -6.44
CA GLY A 14 -11.50 21.49 -6.48
C GLY A 14 -11.96 20.11 -6.07
N SER A 15 -11.95 19.15 -6.99
CA SER A 15 -12.13 17.74 -6.68
C SER A 15 -11.02 17.37 -5.71
N MET A 16 -11.35 17.33 -4.42
CA MET A 16 -10.51 16.64 -3.45
C MET A 16 -10.42 15.19 -3.95
N ALA A 17 -9.23 14.79 -4.39
CA ALA A 17 -8.97 13.42 -4.79
C ALA A 17 -8.89 12.57 -3.53
N PHE A 18 -10.04 12.14 -3.03
CA PHE A 18 -10.11 11.10 -2.00
C PHE A 18 -9.79 9.76 -2.67
N GLY A 19 -8.93 8.95 -2.03
CA GLY A 19 -8.75 7.55 -2.42
C GLY A 19 -10.06 6.78 -2.28
N SER A 20 -10.31 5.84 -3.19
CA SER A 20 -11.46 4.95 -3.07
C SER A 20 -11.21 3.88 -1.99
N PRO A 21 -12.12 3.69 -1.02
CA PRO A 21 -12.01 2.61 -0.05
C PRO A 21 -12.09 1.24 -0.76
N LEU A 22 -11.54 0.21 -0.12
CA LEU A 22 -11.64 -1.16 -0.64
C LEU A 22 -13.10 -1.61 -0.69
N ASN A 23 -13.52 -2.13 -1.84
CA ASN A 23 -14.88 -2.64 -1.99
C ASN A 23 -15.10 -3.92 -1.15
N SER A 24 -16.36 -4.30 -0.94
CA SER A 24 -16.70 -5.45 -0.09
C SER A 24 -16.13 -6.77 -0.59
N ASN A 25 -16.07 -6.96 -1.92
CA ASN A 25 -15.57 -8.20 -2.52
C ASN A 25 -14.06 -8.32 -2.37
N ALA A 26 -13.32 -7.23 -2.54
CA ALA A 26 -11.90 -7.12 -2.24
C ALA A 26 -11.64 -7.43 -0.76
N ARG A 27 -12.38 -6.82 0.17
CA ARG A 27 -12.23 -7.09 1.62
C ARG A 27 -12.54 -8.54 1.98
N SER A 28 -13.50 -9.18 1.30
CA SER A 28 -13.93 -10.54 1.63
C SER A 28 -12.84 -11.60 1.44
N VAL A 29 -11.89 -11.37 0.53
CA VAL A 29 -10.80 -12.34 0.25
C VAL A 29 -9.54 -12.10 1.08
N ILE A 30 -9.53 -11.09 1.95
CA ILE A 30 -8.38 -10.76 2.78
C ILE A 30 -8.39 -11.67 4.03
N PRO A 31 -7.37 -12.51 4.25
CA PRO A 31 -7.29 -13.35 5.44
C PRO A 31 -7.08 -12.53 6.72
N ALA A 32 -7.59 -12.99 7.86
CA ALA A 32 -7.38 -12.35 9.17
C ALA A 32 -5.90 -12.30 9.59
N SER A 33 -5.09 -13.23 9.07
CA SER A 33 -3.65 -13.32 9.32
C SER A 33 -2.82 -12.37 8.45
N SER A 34 -3.44 -11.35 7.86
CA SER A 34 -2.76 -10.30 7.11
C SER A 34 -1.71 -9.61 7.97
N GLN A 35 -0.47 -9.63 7.48
CA GLN A 35 0.67 -8.95 8.07
C GLN A 35 0.81 -7.54 7.50
N GLN A 36 0.59 -7.40 6.20
CA GLN A 36 0.67 -6.13 5.50
C GLN A 36 -0.39 -6.07 4.39
N ILE A 37 -1.08 -4.95 4.27
CA ILE A 37 -1.95 -4.64 3.14
C ILE A 37 -1.49 -3.31 2.59
N ILE A 38 -1.15 -3.25 1.30
CA ILE A 38 -0.80 -2.04 0.57
C ILE A 38 -1.87 -1.81 -0.47
N SER A 39 -2.40 -0.60 -0.58
CA SER A 39 -3.35 -0.23 -1.62
C SER A 39 -2.90 1.04 -2.32
N VAL A 40 -3.09 1.06 -3.63
CA VAL A 40 -2.71 2.17 -4.51
C VAL A 40 -3.91 2.49 -5.39
N ASP A 41 -4.42 3.71 -5.29
CA ASP A 41 -5.37 4.29 -6.24
C ASP A 41 -4.60 4.76 -7.48
N TYR A 42 -4.65 3.97 -8.54
CA TYR A 42 -3.94 4.25 -9.78
C TYR A 42 -4.47 5.52 -10.45
N ARG A 43 -5.76 5.86 -10.30
CA ARG A 43 -6.35 7.07 -10.89
C ARG A 43 -5.73 8.32 -10.28
N ALA A 44 -5.56 8.34 -8.96
CA ALA A 44 -4.90 9.44 -8.27
C ALA A 44 -3.41 9.53 -8.65
N MET A 45 -2.74 8.38 -8.75
CA MET A 45 -1.31 8.31 -9.12
C MET A 45 -1.04 8.80 -10.55
N HIS A 46 -1.90 8.48 -11.52
CA HIS A 46 -1.73 8.88 -12.92
C HIS A 46 -1.70 10.41 -13.12
N ASN A 47 -2.32 11.16 -12.21
CA ASN A 47 -2.33 12.62 -12.26
C ASN A 47 -1.05 13.26 -11.68
N SER A 48 -0.11 12.47 -11.15
CA SER A 48 1.16 12.95 -10.61
C SER A 48 2.36 12.28 -11.29
N PRO A 49 3.23 13.04 -11.99
CA PRO A 49 4.48 12.50 -12.54
C PRO A 49 5.38 11.89 -11.48
N THR A 50 5.47 12.52 -10.31
CA THR A 50 6.27 12.06 -9.16
C THR A 50 5.78 10.71 -8.65
N ALA A 51 4.46 10.54 -8.55
CA ALA A 51 3.83 9.26 -8.20
C ALA A 51 4.17 8.15 -9.20
N MET A 52 4.11 8.45 -10.50
CA MET A 52 4.44 7.49 -11.56
C MET A 52 5.91 7.09 -11.57
N GLU A 53 6.81 8.03 -11.24
CA GLU A 53 8.24 7.73 -11.09
C GLU A 53 8.51 6.86 -9.86
N LEU A 54 7.88 7.17 -8.72
CA LEU A 54 7.94 6.32 -7.53
C LEU A 54 7.47 4.90 -7.88
N LYS A 55 6.29 4.77 -8.52
CA LYS A 55 5.76 3.49 -9.01
C LYS A 55 6.83 2.76 -9.82
N ALA A 56 7.39 3.40 -10.85
CA ALA A 56 8.38 2.77 -11.74
C ALA A 56 9.61 2.21 -11.00
N ARG A 57 10.01 2.86 -9.89
CA ARG A 57 11.19 2.50 -9.10
C ARG A 57 10.93 1.43 -8.03
N VAL A 58 9.73 1.40 -7.46
CA VAL A 58 9.39 0.49 -6.35
C VAL A 58 8.56 -0.72 -6.77
N LEU A 59 8.03 -0.76 -8.00
CA LEU A 59 7.20 -1.87 -8.46
C LEU A 59 8.01 -3.18 -8.52
N PRO A 60 7.64 -4.22 -7.75
CA PRO A 60 8.27 -5.54 -7.84
C PRO A 60 8.11 -6.17 -9.23
N GLU A 61 9.06 -7.02 -9.64
CA GLU A 61 8.99 -7.72 -10.95
C GLU A 61 7.72 -8.55 -11.12
N ALA A 62 7.26 -9.22 -10.05
CA ALA A 62 6.01 -10.00 -10.07
C ALA A 62 4.79 -9.15 -10.46
N LEU A 63 4.77 -7.86 -10.12
CA LEU A 63 3.68 -6.96 -10.51
C LEU A 63 3.77 -6.56 -11.98
N LYS A 64 4.98 -6.39 -12.51
CA LYS A 64 5.20 -6.14 -13.95
C LYS A 64 4.73 -7.33 -14.77
N GLU A 65 4.93 -8.56 -14.28
CA GLU A 65 4.41 -9.77 -14.93
C GLU A 65 2.89 -9.80 -14.94
N VAL A 66 2.24 -9.45 -13.82
CA VAL A 66 0.77 -9.35 -13.76
C VAL A 66 0.26 -8.28 -14.71
N GLU A 67 0.83 -7.06 -14.69
CA GLU A 67 0.47 -5.98 -15.62
C GLU A 67 0.64 -6.41 -17.09
N SER A 68 1.74 -7.10 -17.41
CA SER A 68 2.00 -7.66 -18.75
C SER A 68 0.93 -8.69 -19.15
N SER A 69 0.57 -9.59 -18.25
CA SER A 69 -0.46 -10.59 -18.52
C SER A 69 -1.86 -9.98 -18.65
N LEU A 70 -2.20 -8.98 -17.84
CA LEU A 70 -3.44 -8.21 -17.98
C LEU A 70 -3.52 -7.56 -19.38
N ARG A 71 -2.42 -6.95 -19.85
CA ARG A 71 -2.32 -6.40 -21.22
C ARG A 71 -2.55 -7.46 -22.30
N GLN A 72 -1.98 -8.65 -22.16
CA GLN A 72 -2.23 -9.77 -23.10
C GLN A 72 -3.70 -10.24 -23.10
N MET A 73 -4.44 -9.94 -22.05
CA MET A 73 -5.87 -10.24 -21.92
C MET A 73 -6.76 -9.11 -22.42
N GLY A 74 -6.18 -7.99 -22.83
CA GLY A 74 -6.92 -6.82 -23.30
C GLY A 74 -7.42 -5.91 -22.18
N ILE A 75 -6.88 -6.06 -20.97
CA ILE A 75 -7.01 -5.09 -19.88
C ILE A 75 -5.77 -4.20 -19.94
N ASP A 76 -5.94 -2.89 -20.10
CA ASP A 76 -4.88 -1.89 -19.98
C ASP A 76 -4.75 -1.48 -18.50
N PRO A 77 -3.73 -1.93 -17.75
CA PRO A 77 -3.61 -1.62 -16.32
C PRO A 77 -3.50 -0.13 -16.00
N ASP A 78 -3.12 0.70 -16.97
CA ASP A 78 -3.01 2.15 -16.77
C ASP A 78 -4.35 2.88 -17.05
N LYS A 79 -5.39 2.17 -17.50
CA LYS A 79 -6.71 2.75 -17.80
C LYS A 79 -7.87 2.02 -17.17
N ASP A 80 -7.78 0.70 -17.13
CA ASP A 80 -8.85 -0.20 -16.73
C ASP A 80 -8.73 -0.62 -15.25
N VAL A 81 -7.56 -0.42 -14.63
CA VAL A 81 -7.35 -0.65 -13.19
C VAL A 81 -7.40 0.69 -12.47
N ASP A 82 -8.40 0.83 -11.61
CA ASP A 82 -8.59 2.01 -10.77
C ASP A 82 -7.78 1.89 -9.47
N GLN A 83 -7.74 0.69 -8.89
CA GLN A 83 -7.11 0.42 -7.60
C GLN A 83 -6.43 -0.94 -7.62
N LEU A 84 -5.23 -0.99 -7.03
CA LEU A 84 -4.44 -2.21 -6.90
C LEU A 84 -4.03 -2.40 -5.44
N THR A 85 -4.35 -3.58 -4.90
CA THR A 85 -4.11 -3.90 -3.49
C THR A 85 -3.30 -5.18 -3.37
N PHE A 86 -2.26 -5.15 -2.55
CA PHE A 86 -1.44 -6.30 -2.20
C PHE A 86 -1.61 -6.65 -0.75
N VAL A 87 -1.86 -7.93 -0.50
CA VAL A 87 -2.02 -8.46 0.85
C VAL A 87 -0.96 -9.53 1.05
N SER A 88 -0.07 -9.31 2.02
CA SER A 88 0.83 -10.33 2.53
C SER A 88 0.29 -10.85 3.86
N PHE A 89 0.15 -12.17 3.98
CA PHE A 89 -0.46 -12.81 5.14
C PHE A 89 0.33 -14.05 5.57
N ARG A 90 0.23 -14.36 6.86
CA ARG A 90 0.87 -15.55 7.43
C ARG A 90 0.03 -16.79 7.19
N THR A 91 0.71 -17.87 6.85
CA THR A 91 0.15 -19.21 6.72
C THR A 91 0.26 -19.98 8.03
N GLN A 92 -0.50 -21.07 8.16
CA GLN A 92 -0.44 -21.95 9.34
C GLN A 92 0.95 -22.57 9.60
N LYS A 93 1.80 -22.66 8.57
CA LYS A 93 3.18 -23.19 8.68
C LYS A 93 4.24 -22.10 8.90
N ASN A 94 3.84 -20.92 9.37
CA ASN A 94 4.71 -19.74 9.55
C ASN A 94 5.43 -19.25 8.27
N GLY A 95 4.97 -19.62 7.08
CA GLY A 95 5.38 -18.99 5.83
C GLY A 95 4.55 -17.75 5.52
N LEU A 96 5.09 -16.82 4.74
CA LEU A 96 4.34 -15.70 4.16
C LEU A 96 3.83 -16.06 2.77
N ARG A 97 2.60 -15.65 2.48
CA ARG A 97 1.99 -15.69 1.14
C ARG A 97 1.46 -14.32 0.80
N SER A 98 1.29 -14.09 -0.50
CA SER A 98 0.71 -12.85 -1.01
C SER A 98 -0.38 -13.10 -2.03
N ILE A 99 -1.40 -12.26 -2.00
CA ILE A 99 -2.40 -12.10 -3.06
C ILE A 99 -2.41 -10.63 -3.52
N GLY A 100 -2.79 -10.43 -4.77
CA GLY A 100 -3.13 -9.12 -5.32
C GLY A 100 -4.60 -9.05 -5.69
N ILE A 101 -5.18 -7.86 -5.56
CA ILE A 101 -6.56 -7.55 -5.89
C ILE A 101 -6.55 -6.34 -6.81
N ALA A 102 -7.07 -6.50 -8.02
CA ALA A 102 -7.25 -5.40 -8.97
C ALA A 102 -8.74 -5.04 -9.04
N GLN A 103 -9.06 -3.76 -8.91
CA GLN A 103 -10.40 -3.22 -9.05
C GLN A 103 -10.42 -2.20 -10.19
N GLY A 104 -11.47 -2.20 -11.01
CA GLY A 104 -11.68 -1.21 -12.07
C GLY A 104 -12.62 -1.68 -13.18
N GLN A 105 -12.46 -1.12 -14.38
CA GLN A 105 -13.26 -1.46 -15.57
C GLN A 105 -12.68 -2.65 -16.33
N LEU A 106 -12.63 -3.82 -15.67
CA LEU A 106 -11.84 -4.98 -16.13
C LEU A 106 -12.49 -5.80 -17.27
N ASN A 107 -13.70 -5.41 -17.71
CA ASN A 107 -14.47 -6.01 -18.81
C ASN A 107 -14.38 -7.55 -18.85
N GLN A 108 -14.88 -8.20 -17.80
CA GLN A 108 -14.81 -9.65 -17.61
C GLN A 108 -15.21 -10.46 -18.85
N LYS A 109 -16.26 -10.03 -19.57
CA LYS A 109 -16.76 -10.72 -20.77
C LYS A 109 -15.71 -10.77 -21.88
N GLN A 110 -15.01 -9.65 -22.11
CA GLN A 110 -13.94 -9.57 -23.10
C GLN A 110 -12.76 -10.46 -22.72
N VAL A 111 -12.37 -10.45 -21.44
CA VAL A 111 -11.27 -11.29 -20.93
C VAL A 111 -11.59 -12.78 -21.12
N LEU A 112 -12.79 -13.21 -20.73
CA LEU A 112 -13.24 -14.60 -20.88
C LEU A 112 -13.34 -15.01 -22.36
N ALA A 113 -13.75 -14.11 -23.25
CA ALA A 113 -13.72 -14.35 -24.69
C ALA A 113 -12.29 -14.55 -25.21
N GLY A 114 -11.33 -13.75 -24.71
CA GLY A 114 -9.90 -13.91 -24.99
C GLY A 114 -9.35 -15.27 -24.52
N TYR A 115 -9.74 -15.73 -23.33
CA TYR A 115 -9.39 -17.07 -22.83
C TYR A 115 -9.96 -18.18 -23.69
N ARG A 116 -11.22 -18.09 -24.12
CA ARG A 116 -11.82 -19.06 -25.05
C ARG A 116 -11.06 -19.12 -26.37
N LYS A 117 -10.70 -17.97 -26.94
CA LYS A 117 -9.93 -17.88 -28.19
C LYS A 117 -8.55 -18.55 -28.07
N ARG A 118 -7.89 -18.40 -26.92
CA ARG A 118 -6.59 -19.00 -26.62
C ARG A 118 -6.67 -20.42 -26.04
N LYS A 119 -7.87 -20.99 -25.90
CA LYS A 119 -8.11 -22.30 -25.28
C LYS A 119 -7.56 -22.42 -23.85
N VAL A 120 -7.58 -21.30 -23.11
CA VAL A 120 -7.22 -21.28 -21.69
C VAL A 120 -8.39 -21.87 -20.89
N ASN A 121 -8.15 -23.00 -20.25
CA ASN A 121 -9.12 -23.67 -19.39
C ASN A 121 -8.89 -23.28 -17.93
N GLY A 122 -9.97 -22.96 -17.23
CA GLY A 122 -9.94 -22.70 -15.80
C GLY A 122 -10.22 -23.95 -14.97
N THR A 123 -9.79 -23.95 -13.72
CA THR A 123 -10.04 -25.01 -12.75
C THR A 123 -11.05 -24.52 -11.70
N LYS A 124 -12.08 -25.31 -11.43
CA LYS A 124 -13.07 -24.96 -10.40
C LYS A 124 -12.45 -25.07 -9.01
N TYR A 125 -12.71 -24.07 -8.16
CA TYR A 125 -12.41 -24.11 -6.73
C TYR A 125 -13.49 -23.34 -5.97
N LEU A 126 -14.15 -24.00 -5.01
CA LEU A 126 -15.34 -23.47 -4.34
C LEU A 126 -16.37 -22.97 -5.39
N ASN A 127 -16.82 -21.72 -5.26
CA ASN A 127 -17.75 -21.06 -6.16
C ASN A 127 -17.06 -20.30 -7.31
N SER A 128 -15.74 -20.42 -7.44
CA SER A 128 -14.93 -19.65 -8.39
C SER A 128 -14.29 -20.54 -9.46
N ILE A 129 -13.90 -19.91 -10.57
CA ILE A 129 -13.07 -20.53 -11.61
C ILE A 129 -11.72 -19.85 -11.61
N LEU A 130 -10.66 -20.63 -11.40
CA LEU A 130 -9.28 -20.16 -11.39
C LEU A 130 -8.68 -20.29 -12.78
N TYR A 131 -8.22 -19.19 -13.36
CA TYR A 131 -7.59 -19.16 -14.67
C TYR A 131 -6.08 -18.96 -14.53
N PRO A 132 -5.25 -19.71 -15.28
CA PRO A 132 -3.82 -19.45 -15.33
C PRO A 132 -3.54 -18.15 -16.10
N VAL A 133 -2.63 -17.33 -15.57
CA VAL A 133 -2.27 -16.01 -16.11
C VAL A 133 -0.83 -16.02 -16.63
N SER A 134 0.08 -16.60 -15.87
CA SER A 134 1.48 -16.85 -16.22
C SER A 134 1.97 -18.09 -15.47
N THR A 135 3.25 -18.42 -15.62
CA THR A 135 3.88 -19.50 -14.84
C THR A 135 3.79 -19.17 -13.35
N GLY A 136 3.04 -19.97 -12.59
CA GLY A 136 2.93 -19.80 -11.14
C GLY A 136 1.93 -18.74 -10.68
N ILE A 137 1.19 -18.07 -11.57
CA ILE A 137 0.15 -17.11 -11.22
C ILE A 137 -1.21 -17.56 -11.75
N GLN A 138 -2.20 -17.53 -10.87
CA GLN A 138 -3.61 -17.71 -11.19
C GLN A 138 -4.40 -16.45 -10.85
N MET A 139 -5.56 -16.34 -11.48
CA MET A 139 -6.54 -15.32 -11.13
C MET A 139 -7.96 -15.86 -11.13
N THR A 140 -8.85 -15.12 -10.48
CA THR A 140 -10.29 -15.31 -10.59
C THR A 140 -11.00 -13.98 -10.53
N PHE A 141 -12.20 -13.92 -11.09
CA PHE A 141 -13.09 -12.76 -10.96
C PHE A 141 -13.93 -12.95 -9.70
N LEU A 142 -13.88 -11.97 -8.79
CA LEU A 142 -14.77 -11.92 -7.63
C LEU A 142 -16.13 -11.33 -8.03
N ASP A 143 -16.12 -10.42 -9.00
CA ASP A 143 -17.28 -9.82 -9.66
C ASP A 143 -16.86 -9.28 -11.06
N GLU A 144 -17.70 -8.48 -11.71
CA GLU A 144 -17.43 -7.93 -13.06
C GLU A 144 -16.23 -6.95 -13.09
N ASN A 145 -15.87 -6.37 -11.95
CA ASN A 145 -14.93 -5.25 -11.79
C ASN A 145 -13.78 -5.55 -10.82
N THR A 146 -13.72 -6.75 -10.24
CA THR A 146 -12.73 -7.13 -9.23
C THR A 146 -12.08 -8.46 -9.57
N ILE A 147 -10.75 -8.46 -9.70
CA ILE A 147 -9.93 -9.65 -9.94
C ILE A 147 -9.08 -9.92 -8.69
N LEU A 148 -9.08 -11.17 -8.24
CA LEU A 148 -8.10 -11.71 -7.29
C LEU A 148 -7.03 -12.48 -8.06
N PHE A 149 -5.75 -12.26 -7.77
CA PHE A 149 -4.64 -12.95 -8.40
C PHE A 149 -3.49 -13.26 -7.43
N GLY A 150 -2.62 -14.20 -7.82
CA GLY A 150 -1.44 -14.58 -7.05
C GLY A 150 -1.05 -16.03 -7.30
N GLU A 151 -0.20 -16.58 -6.45
CA GLU A 151 0.13 -18.00 -6.49
C GLU A 151 -1.12 -18.88 -6.25
N PRO A 152 -1.21 -20.08 -6.87
CA PRO A 152 -2.40 -20.92 -6.80
C PRO A 152 -2.91 -21.17 -5.38
N GLN A 153 -2.01 -21.40 -4.43
CA GLN A 153 -2.42 -21.65 -3.04
C GLN A 153 -2.84 -20.35 -2.33
N SER A 154 -2.17 -19.23 -2.61
CA SER A 154 -2.53 -17.93 -2.03
C SER A 154 -3.93 -17.49 -2.47
N VAL A 155 -4.27 -17.66 -3.76
CA VAL A 155 -5.61 -17.37 -4.29
C VAL A 155 -6.67 -18.25 -3.61
N LYS A 156 -6.37 -19.54 -3.41
CA LYS A 156 -7.27 -20.45 -2.69
C LYS A 156 -7.47 -20.02 -1.23
N ASP A 157 -6.39 -19.63 -0.54
CA ASP A 157 -6.49 -19.18 0.86
C ASP A 157 -7.38 -17.93 0.98
N GLY A 158 -7.29 -16.98 0.03
CA GLY A 158 -8.17 -15.82 -0.02
C GLY A 158 -9.63 -16.18 -0.30
N LEU A 159 -9.88 -17.12 -1.23
CA LEU A 159 -11.24 -17.61 -1.49
C LEU A 159 -11.82 -18.42 -0.32
N SER A 160 -10.99 -19.13 0.45
CA SER A 160 -11.41 -19.77 1.70
C SER A 160 -11.82 -18.74 2.76
N ALA A 161 -11.12 -17.60 2.85
CA ALA A 161 -11.51 -16.51 3.74
C ALA A 161 -12.86 -15.91 3.31
N GLN A 162 -13.07 -15.69 2.00
CA GLN A 162 -14.34 -15.22 1.45
C GLN A 162 -15.49 -16.20 1.71
N ASN A 163 -15.24 -17.50 1.61
CA ASN A 163 -16.24 -18.54 1.85
C ASN A 163 -16.51 -18.78 3.35
N GLY A 164 -15.73 -18.16 4.24
CA GLY A 164 -15.84 -18.34 5.69
C GLY A 164 -15.20 -19.63 6.21
N ASP A 165 -14.44 -20.35 5.39
CA ASP A 165 -13.70 -21.56 5.79
C ASP A 165 -12.49 -21.21 6.67
N THR A 166 -11.96 -19.99 6.52
CA THR A 166 -10.91 -19.43 7.36
C THR A 166 -11.33 -18.03 7.83
N PRO A 167 -10.80 -17.54 8.97
CA PRO A 167 -11.11 -16.20 9.43
C PRO A 167 -10.67 -15.14 8.41
N GLY A 168 -11.60 -14.27 8.01
CA GLY A 168 -11.34 -13.10 7.15
C GLY A 168 -10.98 -11.85 7.95
N ILE A 169 -10.55 -10.79 7.26
CA ILE A 169 -10.01 -9.57 7.87
C ILE A 169 -10.93 -8.90 8.88
N ALA A 170 -12.25 -9.01 8.71
CA ALA A 170 -13.24 -8.46 9.64
C ALA A 170 -13.14 -9.02 11.07
N THR A 171 -12.46 -10.15 11.26
CA THR A 171 -12.19 -10.74 12.58
C THR A 171 -10.94 -10.20 13.25
N ASN A 172 -10.15 -9.39 12.55
CA ASN A 172 -8.94 -8.74 13.06
C ASN A 172 -9.22 -7.23 13.23
N ALA A 173 -9.68 -6.87 14.44
CA ALA A 173 -10.05 -5.49 14.78
C ALA A 173 -8.85 -4.54 14.63
N ASP A 174 -7.68 -4.91 15.14
CA ASP A 174 -6.48 -4.08 15.09
C ASP A 174 -6.14 -3.64 13.66
N VAL A 175 -6.11 -4.58 12.71
CA VAL A 175 -5.81 -4.26 11.31
C VAL A 175 -6.98 -3.51 10.65
N THR A 176 -8.22 -3.85 10.99
CA THR A 176 -9.41 -3.17 10.44
C THR A 176 -9.47 -1.70 10.85
N ASP A 177 -9.07 -1.37 12.08
CA ASP A 177 -8.98 0.00 12.57
C ASP A 177 -7.88 0.79 11.85
N GLN A 178 -6.73 0.15 11.57
CA GLN A 178 -5.68 0.76 10.75
C GLN A 178 -6.15 1.02 9.31
N ILE A 179 -6.90 0.08 8.70
CA ILE A 179 -7.45 0.25 7.33
C ILE A 179 -8.37 1.47 7.31
N SER A 180 -9.31 1.54 8.26
CA SER A 180 -10.29 2.63 8.35
C SER A 180 -9.62 4.00 8.54
N SER A 181 -8.43 4.04 9.16
CA SER A 181 -7.66 5.27 9.36
C SER A 181 -6.89 5.72 8.12
N ALA A 182 -6.62 4.82 7.18
CA ALA A 182 -5.70 5.07 6.06
C ALA A 182 -6.38 5.06 4.68
N GLU A 183 -7.53 4.40 4.55
CA GLU A 183 -8.09 4.04 3.23
C GLU A 183 -8.65 5.20 2.40
N SER A 184 -8.74 6.41 2.98
CA SER A 184 -9.12 7.63 2.26
C SER A 184 -7.99 8.25 1.45
N GLU A 185 -6.74 7.79 1.65
CA GLU A 185 -5.57 8.35 0.98
C GLU A 185 -5.26 7.63 -0.35
N PRO A 186 -4.66 8.32 -1.34
CA PRO A 186 -4.34 7.74 -2.65
C PRO A 186 -3.45 6.49 -2.57
N VAL A 187 -2.46 6.51 -1.68
CA VAL A 187 -1.62 5.36 -1.39
C VAL A 187 -1.63 5.15 0.09
N TRP A 188 -1.86 3.91 0.52
CA TRP A 188 -1.81 3.57 1.92
C TRP A 188 -1.32 2.15 2.12
N SER A 189 -0.81 1.90 3.33
CA SER A 189 -0.50 0.57 3.79
C SER A 189 -0.79 0.44 5.26
N VAL A 190 -1.21 -0.75 5.67
CA VAL A 190 -1.36 -1.12 7.07
C VAL A 190 -0.47 -2.31 7.36
N LEU A 191 0.10 -2.35 8.56
CA LEU A 191 0.84 -3.47 9.08
C LEU A 191 0.24 -3.88 10.42
N ASP A 192 0.20 -5.18 10.66
CA ASP A 192 -0.07 -5.68 11.99
C ASP A 192 1.13 -5.45 12.92
N ALA A 193 1.02 -5.86 14.19
CA ALA A 193 2.09 -5.67 15.16
C ALA A 193 3.42 -6.32 14.72
N GLN A 194 3.38 -7.54 14.16
CA GLN A 194 4.59 -8.23 13.73
C GLN A 194 5.24 -7.59 12.49
N GLY A 195 4.42 -7.15 11.53
CA GLY A 195 4.86 -6.38 10.37
C GLY A 195 5.51 -5.06 10.79
N THR A 196 4.88 -4.35 11.72
CA THR A 196 5.39 -3.09 12.28
C THR A 196 6.73 -3.29 12.98
N GLN A 197 6.87 -4.33 13.80
CA GLN A 197 8.14 -4.69 14.45
C GLN A 197 9.24 -5.01 13.44
N THR A 198 8.89 -5.69 12.34
CA THR A 198 9.82 -6.03 11.27
C THR A 198 10.26 -4.79 10.50
N MET A 199 9.30 -3.93 10.13
CA MET A 199 9.54 -2.64 9.48
C MET A 199 10.47 -1.76 10.32
N LEU A 200 10.15 -1.51 11.59
CA LEU A 200 10.97 -0.66 12.45
C LEU A 200 12.36 -1.25 12.70
N ARG A 201 12.47 -2.58 12.83
CA ARG A 201 13.78 -3.23 12.94
C ARG A 201 14.64 -2.97 11.70
N ASN A 202 14.05 -3.12 10.51
CA ASN A 202 14.75 -2.88 9.25
C ASN A 202 15.13 -1.40 9.10
N ALA A 203 14.24 -0.48 9.46
CA ALA A 203 14.48 0.96 9.39
C ALA A 203 15.60 1.42 10.34
N LEU A 204 15.62 0.88 11.57
CA LEU A 204 16.63 1.21 12.58
C LEU A 204 17.99 0.57 12.29
N GLY A 205 18.04 -0.52 11.53
CA GLY A 205 19.28 -1.22 11.20
C GLY A 205 20.04 -1.62 12.47
N ASP A 206 21.33 -1.28 12.54
CA ASP A 206 22.16 -1.59 13.72
C ASP A 206 21.69 -0.91 15.02
N ALA A 207 20.90 0.17 14.95
CA ALA A 207 20.31 0.79 16.14
C ALA A 207 19.23 -0.10 16.78
N SER A 208 18.71 -1.11 16.08
CA SER A 208 17.83 -2.12 16.67
C SER A 208 18.58 -3.08 17.61
N LYS A 209 19.92 -3.02 17.68
CA LYS A 209 20.74 -3.83 18.58
C LYS A 209 20.96 -3.18 19.95
N LEU A 210 20.42 -1.98 20.17
CA LEU A 210 20.45 -1.31 21.47
C LEU A 210 19.72 -2.15 22.52
N ALA A 211 20.23 -2.14 23.75
CA ALA A 211 19.80 -3.02 24.84
C ALA A 211 18.28 -2.94 25.16
N ASP A 212 17.59 -1.89 24.72
CA ASP A 212 16.19 -1.63 25.03
C ASP A 212 15.21 -1.92 23.86
N TYR A 213 15.70 -2.28 22.66
CA TYR A 213 14.81 -2.50 21.51
C TYR A 213 13.85 -3.67 21.74
N ASP A 214 14.30 -4.76 22.36
CA ASP A 214 13.42 -5.91 22.64
C ASP A 214 12.30 -5.59 23.63
N THR A 215 12.53 -4.67 24.57
CA THR A 215 11.53 -4.18 25.51
C THR A 215 10.49 -3.30 24.80
N ILE A 216 10.95 -2.43 23.90
CA ILE A 216 10.09 -1.55 23.09
C ILE A 216 9.30 -2.36 22.06
N LYS A 217 9.94 -3.34 21.41
CA LYS A 217 9.36 -4.16 20.35
C LYS A 217 8.06 -4.84 20.79
N LYS A 218 8.01 -5.37 22.02
CA LYS A 218 6.82 -6.03 22.58
C LYS A 218 5.65 -5.10 22.85
N ARG A 219 5.90 -3.79 22.84
CA ARG A 219 4.93 -2.72 23.08
C ARG A 219 4.48 -2.04 21.78
N LEU A 220 4.95 -2.53 20.63
CA LEU A 220 4.50 -2.07 19.32
C LEU A 220 3.21 -2.79 18.92
N GLY A 221 2.19 -2.00 18.59
CA GLY A 221 0.96 -2.45 17.94
C GLY A 221 1.06 -2.37 16.42
N GLY A 222 -0.10 -2.36 15.75
CA GLY A 222 -0.18 -2.12 14.31
C GLY A 222 0.25 -0.71 13.92
N SER A 223 0.49 -0.53 12.63
CA SER A 223 0.83 0.75 12.04
C SER A 223 0.13 0.95 10.71
N HIS A 224 0.03 2.20 10.28
CA HIS A 224 -0.33 2.53 8.91
C HIS A 224 0.54 3.67 8.40
N TYR A 225 0.75 3.68 7.09
CA TYR A 225 1.31 4.83 6.40
C TYR A 225 0.48 5.21 5.19
N THR A 226 0.53 6.48 4.83
CA THR A 226 -0.18 7.06 3.69
C THR A 226 0.76 7.93 2.86
N LEU A 227 0.48 8.04 1.56
CA LEU A 227 1.10 9.02 0.67
C LEU A 227 0.03 9.73 -0.17
N ASP A 228 0.09 11.06 -0.17
CA ASP A 228 -0.65 11.94 -1.06
C ASP A 228 0.33 12.70 -1.97
N PHE A 229 -0.04 12.81 -3.24
CA PHE A 229 0.73 13.45 -4.30
C PHE A 229 0.08 14.74 -4.85
N THR A 230 -1.02 15.19 -4.25
CA THR A 230 -1.84 16.31 -4.76
C THR A 230 -1.12 17.66 -4.67
N ARG A 231 -0.20 17.84 -3.70
CA ARG A 231 0.52 19.11 -3.44
C ARG A 231 1.98 18.84 -3.11
N GLY A 232 2.70 18.20 -4.03
CA GLY A 232 3.98 17.57 -3.73
C GLY A 232 3.75 16.24 -3.03
N VAL A 233 4.70 15.79 -2.21
CA VAL A 233 4.60 14.53 -1.46
C VAL A 233 4.31 14.80 -0.01
N ASP A 234 3.23 14.20 0.50
CA ASP A 234 2.85 14.19 1.91
C ASP A 234 2.80 12.74 2.39
N PHE A 235 3.78 12.34 3.20
CA PHE A 235 3.88 10.99 3.77
C PHE A 235 3.60 11.04 5.26
N GLN A 236 2.71 10.18 5.74
CA GLN A 236 2.48 9.99 7.17
C GLN A 236 2.68 8.53 7.54
N LEU A 237 3.31 8.28 8.68
CA LEU A 237 3.40 6.98 9.33
C LEU A 237 2.94 7.13 10.77
N ILE A 238 1.95 6.33 11.17
CA ILE A 238 1.47 6.24 12.54
C ILE A 238 1.70 4.82 13.04
N VAL A 239 2.38 4.71 14.17
CA VAL A 239 2.66 3.44 14.84
C VAL A 239 1.98 3.44 16.21
N SER A 240 1.09 2.48 16.43
CA SER A 240 0.44 2.30 17.73
C SER A 240 1.42 1.70 18.73
N THR A 241 1.39 2.18 19.97
CA THR A 241 2.17 1.65 21.09
C THR A 241 1.26 1.27 22.26
N SER A 242 1.76 0.50 23.23
CA SER A 242 0.97 0.15 24.42
C SER A 242 0.69 1.34 25.34
N ASP A 243 1.53 2.37 25.30
CA ASP A 243 1.47 3.53 26.20
C ASP A 243 2.29 4.71 25.64
N GLY A 244 2.09 5.87 26.25
CA GLY A 244 2.77 7.11 25.83
C GLY A 244 4.24 7.22 26.22
N MET A 245 4.70 6.45 27.20
CA MET A 245 6.12 6.40 27.52
C MET A 245 6.89 5.71 26.39
N THR A 246 6.32 4.64 25.83
CA THR A 246 6.87 3.89 24.70
C THR A 246 6.92 4.74 23.44
N SER A 247 5.83 5.44 23.09
CA SER A 247 5.80 6.33 21.91
C SER A 247 6.79 7.50 22.06
N GLY A 248 6.88 8.11 23.24
CA GLY A 248 7.86 9.16 23.53
C GLY A 248 9.30 8.69 23.42
N THR A 249 9.60 7.49 23.92
CA THR A 249 10.94 6.87 23.83
C THR A 249 11.31 6.60 22.37
N LEU A 250 10.39 6.01 21.60
CA LEU A 250 10.59 5.78 20.17
C LEU A 250 10.81 7.08 19.39
N SER A 251 10.01 8.11 19.67
CA SER A 251 10.15 9.43 19.05
C SER A 251 11.55 10.01 19.31
N ALA A 252 12.03 9.95 20.56
CA ALA A 252 13.37 10.42 20.92
C ALA A 252 14.49 9.62 20.21
N LEU A 253 14.37 8.29 20.15
CA LEU A 253 15.35 7.44 19.46
C LEU A 253 15.41 7.74 17.96
N ILE A 254 14.27 7.92 17.31
CA ILE A 254 14.22 8.24 15.88
C ILE A 254 14.78 9.64 15.62
N LYS A 255 14.45 10.65 16.44
CA LYS A 255 15.05 11.99 16.35
C LYS A 255 16.57 11.95 16.47
N ALA A 256 17.10 11.18 17.43
CA ALA A 256 18.53 10.99 17.58
C ALA A 256 19.16 10.30 16.36
N GLY A 257 18.52 9.25 15.84
CA GLY A 257 18.94 8.56 14.61
C GLY A 257 18.96 9.48 13.39
N MET A 258 17.94 10.33 13.23
CA MET A 258 17.87 11.34 12.18
C MET A 258 19.00 12.36 12.31
N MET A 259 19.26 12.88 13.51
CA MET A 259 20.36 13.82 13.76
C MET A 259 21.71 13.21 13.41
N TYR A 260 21.94 11.95 13.82
CA TYR A 260 23.16 11.21 13.48
C TYR A 260 23.31 11.02 11.96
N ARG A 261 22.25 10.57 11.27
CA ARG A 261 22.27 10.44 9.80
C ARG A 261 22.52 11.78 9.10
N LYS A 262 21.96 12.87 9.62
CA LYS A 262 22.13 14.21 9.05
C LYS A 262 23.59 14.67 9.01
N MET A 263 24.44 14.22 9.93
CA MET A 263 25.86 14.62 9.97
C MET A 263 26.64 14.14 8.75
N GLY A 264 26.34 12.96 8.23
CA GLY A 264 26.99 12.35 7.05
C GLY A 264 26.21 12.46 5.75
N ALA A 265 25.01 13.05 5.78
CA ALA A 265 24.09 13.12 4.65
C ALA A 265 24.53 14.15 3.58
N SER A 266 24.21 13.86 2.32
CA SER A 266 24.30 14.82 1.20
C SER A 266 23.34 16.01 1.40
N PRO A 267 23.50 17.13 0.68
CA PRO A 267 22.59 18.27 0.80
C PRO A 267 21.11 17.92 0.56
N ILE A 268 20.82 17.05 -0.40
CA ILE A 268 19.46 16.59 -0.71
C ILE A 268 18.88 15.80 0.46
N GLU A 269 19.67 14.89 1.03
CA GLU A 269 19.26 14.05 2.17
C GLU A 269 19.10 14.87 3.45
N LYS A 270 19.94 15.88 3.68
CA LYS A 270 19.76 16.83 4.79
C LYS A 270 18.44 17.58 4.67
N GLY A 271 18.11 18.06 3.47
CA GLY A 271 16.81 18.69 3.20
C GLY A 271 15.64 17.74 3.47
N ALA A 272 15.76 16.46 3.05
CA ALA A 272 14.74 15.47 3.32
C ALA A 272 14.55 15.18 4.82
N ILE A 273 15.65 15.12 5.58
CA ILE A 273 15.61 14.96 7.05
C ILE A 273 14.98 16.19 7.71
N ASP A 274 15.25 17.40 7.22
CA ASP A 274 14.67 18.64 7.73
C ASP A 274 13.17 18.78 7.45
N ASN A 275 12.71 18.16 6.37
CA ASN A 275 11.31 18.07 5.98
C ASN A 275 10.53 16.98 6.74
N MET A 276 11.17 16.27 7.67
CA MET A 276 10.55 15.21 8.46
C MET A 276 10.34 15.67 9.90
N THR A 277 9.11 15.50 10.40
CA THR A 277 8.79 15.65 11.82
C THR A 277 8.53 14.27 12.42
N VAL A 278 8.89 14.13 13.69
CA VAL A 278 8.68 12.91 14.46
C VAL A 278 8.09 13.35 15.79
N ASP A 279 6.95 12.82 16.17
CA ASP A 279 6.26 13.21 17.39
C ASP A 279 5.63 11.99 18.06
N SER A 280 5.27 12.17 19.33
CA SER A 280 4.49 11.20 20.07
C SER A 280 3.19 11.86 20.49
N ASP A 281 2.06 11.23 20.19
CA ASP A 281 0.76 11.63 20.72
C ASP A 281 0.15 10.44 21.44
N SER A 282 -0.03 10.57 22.74
CA SER A 282 -0.63 9.52 23.58
C SER A 282 0.08 8.18 23.30
N SER A 283 -0.66 7.13 22.96
CA SER A 283 -0.13 5.80 22.61
C SER A 283 0.25 5.66 21.13
N SER A 284 0.76 6.71 20.48
CA SER A 284 1.15 6.66 19.08
C SER A 284 2.43 7.43 18.79
N LEU A 285 3.33 6.80 18.03
CA LEU A 285 4.43 7.48 17.34
C LEU A 285 3.90 7.98 15.99
N ARG A 286 4.19 9.24 15.64
CA ARG A 286 3.84 9.84 14.35
C ARG A 286 5.11 10.32 13.66
N ILE A 287 5.24 9.98 12.40
CA ILE A 287 6.30 10.48 11.51
C ILE A 287 5.59 11.11 10.33
N HIS A 288 5.89 12.38 10.07
CA HIS A 288 5.35 13.11 8.93
C HIS A 288 6.52 13.61 8.09
N TYR A 289 6.40 13.47 6.77
CA TYR A 289 7.35 14.01 5.82
C TYR A 289 6.58 14.78 4.75
N LYS A 290 7.06 15.98 4.42
CA LYS A 290 6.44 16.78 3.38
C LYS A 290 7.47 17.45 2.50
N SER A 291 7.31 17.34 1.18
CA SER A 291 8.17 18.03 0.22
C SER A 291 7.42 18.42 -1.04
N ASP A 292 8.00 19.33 -1.82
CA ASP A 292 7.54 19.55 -3.19
C ASP A 292 8.02 18.43 -4.14
N ASP A 293 7.43 18.38 -5.33
CA ASP A 293 7.73 17.36 -6.34
C ASP A 293 9.21 17.33 -6.73
N HIS A 294 9.84 18.49 -6.88
CA HIS A 294 11.23 18.58 -7.32
C HIS A 294 12.19 18.05 -6.25
N GLN A 295 11.96 18.41 -4.99
CA GLN A 295 12.71 17.89 -3.85
C GLN A 295 12.57 16.37 -3.72
N PHE A 296 11.35 15.84 -3.87
CA PHE A 296 11.14 14.41 -3.80
C PHE A 296 11.76 13.65 -4.98
N GLN A 297 11.64 14.16 -6.20
CA GLN A 297 12.30 13.57 -7.37
C GLN A 297 13.83 13.51 -7.18
N ALA A 298 14.44 14.59 -6.67
CA ALA A 298 15.87 14.57 -6.33
C ALA A 298 16.21 13.50 -5.28
N LEU A 299 15.32 13.30 -4.29
CA LEU A 299 15.47 12.25 -3.27
C LEU A 299 15.34 10.84 -3.87
N LEU A 300 14.43 10.61 -4.83
CA LEU A 300 14.27 9.30 -5.47
C LEU A 300 15.59 8.79 -6.07
N HIS A 301 16.45 9.68 -6.56
CA HIS A 301 17.75 9.33 -7.13
C HIS A 301 18.90 9.26 -6.12
N SER A 302 18.65 9.50 -4.83
CA SER A 302 19.71 9.49 -3.81
C SER A 302 19.99 8.08 -3.25
N ASP A 303 21.15 7.95 -2.60
CA ASP A 303 21.54 6.71 -1.92
C ASP A 303 20.61 6.40 -0.74
N LEU A 304 20.15 7.42 -0.01
CA LEU A 304 19.12 7.26 1.02
C LEU A 304 17.88 6.52 0.49
N PHE A 305 17.31 6.93 -0.63
CA PHE A 305 16.14 6.25 -1.18
C PHE A 305 16.48 4.81 -1.61
N ALA A 306 17.62 4.63 -2.30
CA ALA A 306 18.08 3.32 -2.73
C ALA A 306 18.33 2.33 -1.57
N SER A 307 18.66 2.83 -0.37
CA SER A 307 18.86 2.00 0.82
C SER A 307 17.56 1.55 1.50
N VAL A 308 16.46 2.29 1.30
CA VAL A 308 15.16 2.02 1.93
C VAL A 308 14.22 1.27 0.97
N SER A 309 14.44 1.38 -0.34
CA SER A 309 13.61 0.74 -1.37
C SER A 309 14.06 -0.67 -1.78
N ARG A 310 15.07 -1.26 -1.12
CA ARG A 310 15.58 -2.61 -1.38
C ARG A 310 15.11 -3.61 -0.35
#